data_AF-A0A662E4Z9-F1
#
_entry.id   AF-A0A662E4Z9-F1
#
_cell.length_a   1.000
_cell.length_b   1.000
_cell.length_c   1.000
_cell.angle_alpha   90.00
_cell.angle_beta   90.00
_cell.angle_gamma   90.00
#
_symmetry.space_group_name_H-M   'P 1'
#
loop_
_entity.id
_entity.type
_entity.pdbx_description
1 polymer ?
#
loop_
_entity_poly.entity_id
_entity_poly.type
_entity_poly.pdbx_seq_one_letter_code
_entity_poly.pdbx_strand_id
1 'polypeptide(L)' 'TVTRIASGLPVGGDLEYADELTLGRALEGRRVVD' A
#
# COMPACT_ATOMS: atom_id res chain seq x y z
N THR A 1 1.71 -6.85 -22.39
CA THR A 1 1.48 -7.27 -20.99
C THR A 1 0.45 -6.36 -20.37
N VAL A 2 -0.49 -6.90 -19.60
CA VAL A 2 -1.49 -6.11 -18.89
C VAL A 2 -1.06 -5.97 -17.45
N THR A 3 -1.14 -4.76 -16.90
CA THR A 3 -0.75 -4.45 -15.51
C THR A 3 -1.85 -3.65 -14.82
N ARG A 4 -1.77 -3.53 -13.49
CA ARG A 4 -2.69 -2.77 -12.65
C ARG A 4 -1.92 -1.77 -11.78
N ILE A 5 -2.48 -0.59 -11.57
CA ILE A 5 -1.92 0.43 -10.68
C ILE A 5 -1.90 -0.11 -9.25
N ALA A 6 -0.82 0.18 -8.52
CA ALA A 6 -0.71 -0.22 -7.11
C ALA A 6 -1.79 0.47 -6.27
N SER A 7 -2.29 -0.24 -5.27
CA SER A 7 -3.19 0.31 -4.26
C SER A 7 -2.59 0.04 -2.89
N GLY A 8 -2.51 1.08 -2.06
CA GLY A 8 -1.87 1.02 -0.76
C GLY A 8 -1.81 2.40 -0.14
N LEU A 9 -0.94 2.57 0.86
CA LEU A 9 -0.78 3.83 1.57
C LEU A 9 -0.25 4.94 0.63
N PRO A 10 -0.82 6.15 0.64
CA PRO A 10 -0.33 7.26 -0.17
C PRO A 10 1.00 7.80 0.37
N VAL A 11 1.75 8.48 -0.51
CA VAL A 11 2.98 9.18 -0.11
C VAL A 11 2.63 10.29 0.89
N GLY A 12 3.40 10.37 1.98
CA GLY A 12 3.20 11.35 3.05
C GLY A 12 2.02 11.05 3.99
N GLY A 13 1.41 9.87 3.90
CA GLY A 13 0.42 9.41 4.88
C GLY A 13 1.11 8.68 6.04
N ASP A 14 0.72 9.02 7.26
CA ASP A 14 1.17 8.32 8.47
C ASP A 14 0.30 7.10 8.78
N LEU A 15 0.94 6.03 9.29
CA LEU A 15 0.26 4.76 9.57
C LEU A 15 -0.82 4.88 10.64
N GLU A 16 -0.65 5.79 11.60
CA GLU A 16 -1.58 5.98 12.72
C GLU A 16 -2.94 6.57 12.30
N TYR A 17 -2.99 7.20 11.12
CA TYR A 17 -4.20 7.80 10.57
C TYR A 17 -4.75 7.02 9.38
N ALA A 18 -4.07 5.95 8.96
CA ALA A 18 -4.51 5.12 7.85
C ALA A 18 -5.64 4.19 8.29
N ASP A 19 -6.62 3.99 7.41
CA ASP A 19 -7.65 2.99 7.65
C ASP A 19 -7.08 1.57 7.51
N GLU A 20 -7.67 0.63 8.26
CA GLU A 20 -7.21 -0.76 8.32
C GLU A 20 -7.23 -1.46 6.95
N LEU A 21 -8.18 -1.11 6.08
CA LEU A 21 -8.29 -1.70 4.75
C LEU A 21 -7.15 -1.25 3.84
N THR A 22 -6.77 0.03 3.87
CA THR A 22 -5.59 0.55 3.17
C THR A 22 -4.32 -0.12 3.65
N LEU A 23 -4.16 -0.27 4.98
CA LEU A 23 -3.01 -0.97 5.55
C LEU A 23 -2.98 -2.44 5.12
N GLY A 24 -4.11 -3.15 5.15
CA GLY A 24 -4.22 -4.53 4.70
C GLY A 24 -3.78 -4.70 3.24
N ARG A 25 -4.28 -3.84 2.34
CA ARG A 25 -3.90 -3.85 0.91
C ARG A 25 -2.41 -3.54 0.70
N ALA A 26 -1.88 -2.56 1.44
CA ALA A 26 -0.46 -2.19 1.35
C ALA A 26 0.45 -3.32 1.81
N LEU A 27 0.07 -4.04 2.87
CA LEU A 27 0.83 -5.15 3.43
C LEU A 27 0.75 -6.40 2.55
N GLU A 28 -0.42 -6.69 1.96
CA GLU A 28 -0.60 -7.77 1.00
C GLU A 28 0.25 -7.52 -0.27
N GLY A 29 0.26 -6.28 -0.76
CA GLY A 29 1.01 -5.86 -1.95
C GLY A 29 2.46 -5.45 -1.72
N ARG A 30 3.01 -5.59 -0.50
CA ARG A 30 4.36 -5.12 -0.14
C ARG A 30 5.43 -5.84 -0.94
N ARG A 31 6.45 -5.10 -1.37
CA ARG A 31 7.63 -5.61 -2.08
C ARG A 31 8.86 -5.51 -1.19
N VAL A 32 9.82 -6.40 -1.42
CA VAL A 32 11.15 -6.35 -0.76
C VAL A 32 11.91 -5.15 -1.29
N VAL A 33 12.69 -4.51 -0.43
CA VAL A 33 13.61 -3.43 -0.80
C VAL A 33 14.96 -4.07 -1.09
N ASP A 34 15.52 -3.78 -2.26
CA ASP A 34 16.88 -4.18 -2.64
C ASP A 34 17.95 -3.30 -1.97
#